data_AF-A0A437MGQ0-F1
#
_entry.id   AF-A0A437MGQ0-F1
#
_cell.length_a   1.000
_cell.length_b   1.000
_cell.length_c   1.000
_cell.angle_alpha   90.00
_cell.angle_beta   90.00
_cell.angle_gamma   90.00
#
_symmetry.space_group_name_H-M   'P 1'
#
loop_
_entity.id
_entity.type
_entity.pdbx_description
1 polymer ?
#
loop_
_entity_poly.entity_id
_entity_poly.type
_entity_poly.pdbx_seq_one_letter_code
_entity_poly.pdbx_strand_id
1 'polypeptide(L)'
;MIDVRWGQAITFGSRGSAKTAAPAGLDFTEGDASWTTAEFCGFQFRLPASQRDVVGRLNISPYLLKDKVLRQEVWIFLNGLLASYNIVTAPAEISFTVPKPIVTARDVQLRLVIPTAAQPKALGVSADERRLGLLLREVAFAAG
;
A
#
# COMPACT_ATOMS: atom_id res chain seq x y z
N MET A 1 9.78 -11.86 -6.23
CA MET A 1 8.36 -11.71 -6.62
C MET A 1 7.55 -12.68 -5.79
N ILE A 2 6.36 -12.28 -5.33
CA ILE A 2 5.53 -13.09 -4.43
C ILE A 2 4.41 -13.75 -5.24
N ASP A 3 4.26 -15.07 -5.11
CA ASP A 3 3.07 -15.78 -5.59
C ASP A 3 2.05 -15.85 -4.43
N VAL A 4 0.92 -15.19 -4.59
CA VAL A 4 -0.12 -15.06 -3.55
C VAL A 4 -1.11 -16.21 -3.66
N ARG A 5 -1.66 -16.67 -2.52
CA ARG A 5 -2.85 -17.51 -2.47
C ARG A 5 -4.06 -16.69 -2.01
N TRP A 6 -5.27 -17.09 -2.40
CA TRP A 6 -6.48 -16.42 -1.91
C TRP A 6 -6.53 -16.43 -0.37
N GLY A 7 -6.82 -15.27 0.22
CA GLY A 7 -6.83 -15.04 1.66
C GLY A 7 -5.44 -14.95 2.30
N GLN A 8 -4.36 -15.20 1.57
CA GLN A 8 -3.01 -15.06 2.10
C GLN A 8 -2.60 -13.58 2.13
N ALA A 9 -2.24 -13.09 3.30
CA ALA A 9 -1.70 -11.75 3.47
C ALA A 9 -0.28 -11.65 2.90
N ILE A 10 -0.05 -10.61 2.10
CA ILE A 10 1.27 -10.04 1.90
C ILE A 10 1.51 -9.07 3.06
N THR A 11 2.53 -9.34 3.87
CA THR A 11 2.82 -8.59 5.10
C THR A 11 3.97 -7.60 4.89
N PHE A 12 3.92 -6.51 5.65
CA PHE A 12 4.94 -5.46 5.67
C PHE A 12 5.79 -5.55 6.97
N GLY A 13 6.76 -4.66 7.11
CA GLY A 13 7.73 -4.66 8.21
C GLY A 13 8.98 -5.50 7.96
N SER A 14 9.88 -5.51 8.94
CA SER A 14 11.22 -6.12 8.90
C SER A 14 11.23 -7.59 8.49
N ARG A 15 10.16 -8.31 8.85
CA ARG A 15 9.94 -9.72 8.49
C ARG A 15 8.82 -9.90 7.45
N GLY A 16 8.26 -8.83 6.94
CA GLY A 16 7.18 -8.85 5.95
C GLY A 16 7.59 -9.49 4.63
N SER A 17 6.67 -10.19 3.98
CA SER A 17 6.93 -10.83 2.68
C SER A 17 7.14 -9.80 1.55
N ALA A 18 6.51 -8.62 1.66
CA ALA A 18 6.59 -7.53 0.67
C ALA A 18 8.02 -7.06 0.35
N LYS A 19 9.00 -7.25 1.25
CA LYS A 19 10.40 -6.89 0.99
C LYS A 19 11.03 -7.64 -0.20
N THR A 20 10.47 -8.79 -0.57
CA THR A 20 10.93 -9.64 -1.69
C THR A 20 10.20 -9.35 -3.01
N ALA A 21 9.31 -8.36 -3.01
CA ALA A 21 8.36 -8.05 -4.07
C ALA A 21 8.80 -6.88 -4.97
N ALA A 22 10.12 -6.68 -5.15
CA ALA A 22 10.68 -5.52 -5.85
C ALA A 22 10.04 -4.19 -5.37
N PRO A 23 10.10 -3.89 -4.05
CA PRO A 23 9.42 -2.74 -3.49
C PRO A 23 10.06 -1.42 -3.95
N ALA A 24 9.24 -0.39 -4.06
CA ALA A 24 9.66 0.98 -4.30
C ALA A 24 8.95 1.93 -3.32
N GLY A 25 9.69 2.88 -2.75
CA GLY A 25 9.13 3.87 -1.82
C GLY A 25 8.62 3.28 -0.50
N LEU A 26 9.20 2.16 -0.04
CA LEU A 26 8.81 1.48 1.19
C LEU A 26 10.01 1.30 2.12
N ASP A 27 9.82 1.56 3.40
CA ASP A 27 10.79 1.31 4.46
C ASP A 27 10.35 0.14 5.33
N PHE A 28 11.18 -0.91 5.37
CA PHE A 28 10.93 -2.16 6.10
C PHE A 28 11.68 -2.23 7.45
N THR A 29 12.19 -1.12 7.97
CA THR A 29 12.93 -1.11 9.24
C THR A 29 12.03 -1.35 10.46
N GLU A 30 10.74 -1.00 10.37
CA GLU A 30 9.79 -1.15 11.48
C GLU A 30 9.32 -2.61 11.66
N GLY A 31 8.82 -2.93 12.86
CA GLY A 31 8.54 -4.29 13.30
C GLY A 31 7.60 -5.07 12.37
N ASP A 32 6.30 -4.79 12.49
CA ASP A 32 5.19 -5.47 11.81
C ASP A 32 4.53 -4.64 10.70
N ALA A 33 5.11 -3.49 10.37
CA ALA A 33 4.57 -2.55 9.39
C ALA A 33 5.68 -1.81 8.65
N SER A 34 5.34 -1.18 7.51
CA SER A 34 6.28 -0.41 6.70
C SER A 34 5.72 0.95 6.34
N TRP A 35 6.52 2.00 6.51
CA TRP A 35 6.17 3.31 6.01
C TRP A 35 6.34 3.39 4.50
N THR A 36 5.39 4.05 3.83
CA THR A 36 5.65 4.68 2.55
C THR A 36 6.59 5.86 2.76
N THR A 37 7.62 5.99 1.93
CA THR A 37 8.68 7.01 2.07
C THR A 37 8.74 8.01 0.93
N ALA A 38 7.78 7.94 0.00
CA ALA A 38 7.64 8.83 -1.15
C ALA A 38 6.16 9.04 -1.51
N GLU A 39 5.89 9.96 -2.44
CA GLU A 39 4.53 10.16 -2.99
C GLU A 39 4.10 8.99 -3.87
N PHE A 40 5.05 8.20 -4.40
CA PHE A 40 4.81 7.02 -5.24
C PHE A 40 5.45 5.80 -4.60
N CYS A 41 4.63 4.83 -4.23
CA CYS A 41 5.10 3.61 -3.56
C CYS A 41 4.45 2.38 -4.17
N GLY A 42 5.05 1.20 -4.06
CA GLY A 42 4.44 0.00 -4.60
C GLY A 42 5.33 -1.23 -4.55
N PHE A 43 4.76 -2.34 -5.02
CA PHE A 43 5.42 -3.64 -5.08
C PHE A 43 4.71 -4.56 -6.08
N GLN A 44 5.33 -5.68 -6.41
CA GLN A 44 4.89 -6.62 -7.44
C GLN A 44 4.61 -8.02 -6.89
N PHE A 45 3.51 -8.61 -7.32
CA PHE A 45 3.08 -9.94 -6.91
C PHE A 45 2.32 -10.64 -8.05
N ARG A 46 2.02 -11.93 -7.87
CA ARG A 46 1.16 -12.70 -8.75
C ARG A 46 -0.07 -13.17 -7.99
N LEU A 47 -1.23 -13.07 -8.63
CA LEU A 47 -2.47 -13.60 -8.11
C LEU A 47 -2.74 -14.99 -8.70
N PRO A 48 -3.46 -15.86 -7.97
CA PRO A 48 -4.05 -17.03 -8.59
C PRO A 48 -5.03 -16.60 -9.69
N ALA A 49 -5.20 -17.42 -10.72
CA ALA A 49 -6.18 -17.13 -11.77
C ALA A 49 -7.61 -17.09 -11.19
N SER A 50 -8.43 -16.16 -11.68
CA SER A 50 -9.86 -16.09 -11.41
C SER A 50 -10.62 -15.72 -12.68
N GLN A 51 -11.85 -16.22 -12.80
CA GLN A 51 -12.78 -15.83 -13.87
C GLN A 51 -13.66 -14.64 -13.50
N ARG A 52 -13.46 -14.08 -12.30
CA ARG A 52 -14.23 -12.98 -11.72
C ARG A 52 -13.28 -11.91 -11.20
N ASP A 53 -13.86 -10.76 -10.91
CA ASP A 53 -13.19 -9.74 -10.12
C ASP A 53 -12.86 -10.27 -8.72
N VAL A 54 -11.83 -9.68 -8.13
CA VAL A 54 -11.27 -10.06 -6.83
C VAL A 54 -11.27 -8.83 -5.94
N VAL A 55 -11.49 -9.01 -4.63
CA VAL A 55 -11.41 -7.91 -3.67
C VAL A 55 -10.03 -7.92 -3.02
N GLY A 56 -9.32 -6.80 -3.12
CA GLY A 56 -8.14 -6.50 -2.33
C GLY A 56 -8.54 -5.75 -1.06
N ARG A 57 -7.90 -6.07 0.07
CA ARG A 57 -8.06 -5.40 1.36
C ARG A 57 -6.71 -4.99 1.90
N LEU A 58 -6.51 -3.70 2.11
CA LEU A 58 -5.22 -3.12 2.54
C LEU A 58 -5.38 -2.48 3.92
N ASN A 59 -4.65 -2.97 4.91
CA ASN A 59 -4.64 -2.42 6.27
C ASN A 59 -3.56 -1.34 6.40
N ILE A 60 -3.99 -0.14 6.79
CA ILE A 60 -3.14 1.05 6.85
C ILE A 60 -3.35 1.92 8.09
N SER A 61 -2.37 2.75 8.38
CA SER A 61 -2.50 3.92 9.27
C SER A 61 -1.88 5.16 8.63
N PRO A 62 -2.56 6.31 8.59
CA PRO A 62 -2.01 7.51 7.98
C PRO A 62 -0.95 8.17 8.89
N TYR A 63 0.08 8.78 8.28
CA TYR A 63 0.89 9.78 8.95
C TYR A 63 0.06 11.05 9.11
N LEU A 64 -0.20 11.42 10.36
CA LEU A 64 -0.95 12.61 10.73
C LEU A 64 -0.12 13.45 11.69
N LEU A 65 -0.33 14.76 11.61
CA LEU A 65 0.27 15.72 12.50
C LEU A 65 -0.76 16.79 12.81
N LYS A 66 -1.04 16.98 14.11
CA LYS A 66 -2.04 17.94 14.58
C LYS A 66 -1.82 19.30 13.91
N ASP A 67 -2.91 19.87 13.38
CA ASP A 67 -2.98 21.18 12.71
C ASP A 67 -2.12 21.35 11.44
N LYS A 68 -1.37 20.33 11.00
CA LYS A 68 -0.47 20.41 9.84
C LYS A 68 -0.76 19.37 8.76
N VAL A 69 -1.02 18.12 9.17
CA VAL A 69 -1.34 17.00 8.28
C VAL A 69 -2.57 16.30 8.84
N LEU A 70 -3.73 16.72 8.34
CA LEU A 70 -5.03 16.30 8.88
C LEU A 70 -5.58 15.02 8.22
N ARG A 71 -5.06 14.66 7.06
CA ARG A 71 -5.49 13.51 6.26
C ARG A 71 -4.40 13.07 5.29
N GLN A 72 -4.54 11.84 4.82
CA GLN A 72 -3.80 11.33 3.68
C GLN A 72 -4.76 10.99 2.55
N GLU A 73 -4.47 11.49 1.35
CA GLU A 73 -5.17 11.11 0.13
C GLU A 73 -4.38 9.97 -0.51
N VAL A 74 -5.06 8.89 -0.93
CA VAL A 74 -4.40 7.75 -1.56
C VAL A 74 -5.17 7.28 -2.77
N TRP A 75 -4.48 7.23 -3.91
CA TRP A 75 -4.93 6.52 -5.09
C TRP A 75 -4.23 5.16 -5.17
N ILE A 76 -5.03 4.12 -5.33
CA ILE A 76 -4.55 2.75 -5.49
C ILE A 76 -4.66 2.38 -6.96
N PHE A 77 -3.55 2.02 -7.58
CA PHE A 77 -3.47 1.56 -8.96
C PHE A 77 -3.02 0.11 -9.02
N LEU A 78 -3.56 -0.63 -9.97
CA LEU A 78 -3.16 -1.99 -10.31
C LEU A 78 -2.79 -2.03 -11.79
N ASN A 79 -1.54 -2.33 -12.10
CA ASN A 79 -1.00 -2.28 -13.47
C ASN A 79 -1.32 -0.96 -14.20
N GLY A 80 -1.35 0.16 -13.46
CA GLY A 80 -1.66 1.49 -14.00
C GLY A 80 -3.14 1.85 -14.09
N LEU A 81 -4.06 0.91 -13.87
CA LEU A 81 -5.50 1.19 -13.78
C LEU A 81 -5.86 1.64 -12.36
N LEU A 82 -6.63 2.72 -12.24
CA LEU A 82 -7.15 3.18 -10.95
C LEU A 82 -8.13 2.15 -10.39
N ALA A 83 -7.83 1.61 -9.21
CA ALA A 83 -8.66 0.66 -8.50
C ALA A 83 -9.51 1.32 -7.41
N SER A 84 -8.97 2.36 -6.73
CA SER A 84 -9.69 3.08 -5.67
C SER A 84 -9.02 4.42 -5.34
N TYR A 85 -9.81 5.35 -4.81
CA TYR A 85 -9.35 6.60 -4.21
C TYR A 85 -9.94 6.72 -2.81
N ASN A 86 -9.13 7.08 -1.82
CA ASN A 86 -9.55 7.18 -0.44
C ASN A 86 -8.93 8.40 0.25
N ILE A 87 -9.69 8.99 1.18
CA ILE A 87 -9.21 9.96 2.15
C ILE A 87 -9.11 9.24 3.50
N VAL A 88 -7.92 9.24 4.09
CA VAL A 88 -7.60 8.46 5.29
C VAL A 88 -7.24 9.42 6.43
N THR A 89 -8.07 9.42 7.47
CA THR A 89 -7.93 10.30 8.66
C THR A 89 -7.71 9.52 9.96
N ALA A 90 -7.73 8.19 9.89
CA ALA A 90 -7.50 7.27 11.00
C ALA A 90 -7.04 5.92 10.44
N PRO A 91 -6.51 5.01 11.27
CA PRO A 91 -6.28 3.63 10.86
C PRO A 91 -7.53 3.00 10.24
N ALA A 92 -7.35 2.31 9.11
CA ALA A 92 -8.46 1.78 8.31
C ALA A 92 -8.04 0.55 7.50
N GLU A 93 -9.04 -0.24 7.09
CA GLU A 93 -8.92 -1.23 6.03
C GLU A 93 -9.59 -0.68 4.76
N ILE A 94 -8.82 -0.50 3.70
CA ILE A 94 -9.33 -0.07 2.40
C ILE A 94 -9.63 -1.31 1.56
N SER A 95 -10.88 -1.42 1.10
CA SER A 95 -11.26 -2.40 0.07
C SER A 95 -11.21 -1.78 -1.32
N PHE A 96 -10.72 -2.54 -2.29
CA PHE A 96 -10.71 -2.15 -3.71
C PHE A 96 -10.91 -3.37 -4.61
N THR A 97 -11.48 -3.13 -5.79
CA THR A 97 -11.70 -4.18 -6.78
C THR A 97 -10.46 -4.36 -7.64
N VAL A 98 -10.06 -5.61 -7.85
CA VAL A 98 -9.09 -6.05 -8.85
C VAL A 98 -9.89 -6.62 -10.03
N PRO A 99 -9.98 -5.89 -11.16
CA PRO A 99 -10.71 -6.36 -12.32
C PRO A 99 -10.14 -7.66 -12.89
N LYS A 100 -11.02 -8.55 -13.37
CA LYS A 100 -10.64 -9.83 -13.99
C LYS A 100 -9.43 -9.74 -14.94
N PRO A 101 -9.32 -8.77 -15.88
CA PRO A 101 -8.15 -8.69 -16.77
C PRO A 101 -6.81 -8.57 -16.03
N ILE A 102 -6.80 -7.89 -14.87
CA ILE A 102 -5.61 -7.75 -14.02
C ILE A 102 -5.36 -9.05 -13.24
N VAL A 103 -6.40 -9.71 -12.74
CA VAL A 103 -6.27 -10.99 -12.03
C VAL A 103 -5.60 -12.05 -12.92
N THR A 104 -5.90 -12.03 -14.22
CA THR A 104 -5.31 -12.96 -15.20
C THR A 104 -3.93 -12.53 -15.71
N ALA A 105 -3.40 -11.39 -15.27
CA ALA A 105 -2.07 -10.94 -15.65
C ALA A 105 -0.99 -11.81 -15.00
N ARG A 106 0.15 -11.98 -15.69
CA ARG A 106 1.29 -12.74 -15.15
C ARG A 106 1.84 -12.09 -13.88
N ASP A 107 2.07 -10.78 -13.95
CA ASP A 107 2.60 -9.98 -12.86
C ASP A 107 1.65 -8.80 -12.60
N VAL A 108 1.34 -8.55 -11.33
CA VAL A 108 0.49 -7.44 -10.87
C VAL A 108 1.36 -6.47 -10.08
N GLN A 109 1.35 -5.21 -10.48
CA GLN A 109 1.95 -4.09 -9.77
C GLN A 109 0.86 -3.32 -9.03
N LEU A 110 0.93 -3.31 -7.71
CA LEU A 110 0.17 -2.36 -6.90
C LEU A 110 1.01 -1.12 -6.70
N ARG A 111 0.44 0.04 -7.03
CA ARG A 111 1.03 1.36 -6.79
C ARG A 111 0.08 2.20 -5.95
N LEU A 112 0.63 2.82 -4.91
CA LEU A 112 0.00 3.86 -4.13
C LEU A 112 0.55 5.20 -4.60
N VAL A 113 -0.35 6.15 -4.84
CA VAL A 113 0.01 7.57 -5.05
C VAL A 113 -0.58 8.36 -3.90
N ILE A 114 0.27 9.06 -3.15
CA ILE A 114 -0.05 9.74 -1.89
C ILE A 114 0.48 11.18 -1.98
N PRO A 115 -0.28 12.11 -2.55
CA PRO A 115 0.18 13.48 -2.84
C PRO A 115 0.33 14.31 -1.55
N THR A 116 -0.36 13.89 -0.49
CA THR A 116 -0.35 14.52 0.84
C THR A 116 0.73 13.95 1.74
N ALA A 117 1.58 13.04 1.23
CA ALA A 117 2.68 12.50 1.99
C ALA A 117 3.63 13.63 2.39
N ALA A 118 3.98 13.67 3.67
CA ALA A 118 4.64 14.81 4.28
C ALA A 118 5.96 14.41 4.94
N GLN A 119 6.93 15.32 4.95
CA GLN A 119 8.24 15.08 5.53
C GLN A 119 8.29 15.68 6.94
N PRO A 120 8.48 14.88 8.00
CA PRO A 120 8.53 15.39 9.38
C PRO A 120 9.58 16.50 9.58
N LYS A 121 10.74 16.39 8.91
CA LYS A 121 11.78 17.43 8.88
C LYS A 121 11.30 18.76 8.34
N ALA A 122 10.61 18.76 7.19
CA ALA A 122 10.03 19.98 6.61
C ALA A 122 8.95 20.61 7.50
N LEU A 123 8.28 19.81 8.32
CA LEU A 123 7.27 20.26 9.29
C LEU A 123 7.86 20.73 10.63
N GLY A 124 9.18 20.62 10.81
CA GLY A 124 9.88 21.02 12.04
C GLY A 124 9.62 20.11 13.23
N VAL A 125 9.27 18.84 13.00
CA VAL A 125 8.92 17.88 14.06
C VAL A 125 10.12 17.03 14.49
N SER A 126 10.94 16.59 13.54
CA SER A 126 12.10 15.72 13.80
C SER A 126 13.14 15.82 12.68
N ALA A 127 14.24 15.08 12.78
CA ALA A 127 15.25 14.98 11.72
C ALA A 127 14.87 14.00 10.59
N ASP A 128 13.70 13.35 10.66
CA ASP A 128 13.28 12.33 9.69
C ASP A 128 13.03 12.94 8.31
N GLU A 129 13.85 12.52 7.34
CA GLU A 129 13.83 12.98 5.96
C GLU A 129 12.89 12.16 5.06
N ARG A 130 12.29 11.08 5.57
CA ARG A 130 11.33 10.29 4.80
C ARG A 130 10.07 11.11 4.56
N ARG A 131 9.50 10.99 3.37
CA ARG A 131 8.18 11.55 3.07
C ARG A 131 7.12 10.52 3.45
N LEU A 132 6.58 10.65 4.66
CA LEU A 132 5.66 9.71 5.27
C LEU A 132 4.22 9.97 4.80
N GLY A 133 3.58 8.91 4.32
CA GLY A 133 2.19 8.92 3.86
C GLY A 133 1.36 7.95 4.67
N LEU A 134 1.50 6.65 4.39
CA LEU A 134 0.79 5.57 5.05
C LEU A 134 1.78 4.57 5.67
N LEU A 135 1.43 4.08 6.84
CA LEU A 135 2.02 2.89 7.45
C LEU A 135 1.20 1.68 6.99
N LEU A 136 1.83 0.78 6.23
CA LEU A 136 1.20 -0.41 5.66
C LEU A 136 1.46 -1.62 6.58
N ARG A 137 0.43 -2.41 6.90
CA ARG A 137 0.58 -3.64 7.70
C ARG A 137 0.49 -4.90 6.86
N GLU A 138 -0.58 -4.99 6.07
CA GLU A 138 -0.80 -6.11 5.17
C GLU A 138 -1.77 -5.77 4.04
N VAL A 139 -1.69 -6.55 2.97
CA VAL A 139 -2.74 -6.63 1.96
C VAL A 139 -3.12 -8.09 1.72
N ALA A 140 -4.40 -8.37 1.61
CA ALA A 140 -4.90 -9.69 1.23
C ALA A 140 -5.85 -9.57 0.04
N PHE A 141 -5.95 -10.65 -0.73
CA PHE A 141 -6.82 -10.74 -1.89
C PHE A 141 -7.71 -11.95 -1.76
N ALA A 142 -9.01 -11.79 -1.98
CA ALA A 142 -9.98 -12.87 -1.92
C ALA A 142 -10.88 -12.85 -3.15
N ALA A 143 -11.25 -14.03 -3.63
CA ALA A 143 -12.30 -14.16 -4.64
C ALA A 143 -13.60 -13.55 -4.10
N GLY A 144 -14.27 -12.74 -4.93
CA GLY A 144 -15.61 -12.21 -4.66
C GLY A 144 -16.71 -13.25 -4.77
#